data_AF-A0A8T6SH72-F1
#
_entry.id   AF-A0A8T6SH72-F1
#
_cell.length_a   1.000
_cell.length_b   1.000
_cell.length_c   1.000
_cell.angle_alpha   90.00
_cell.angle_beta   90.00
_cell.angle_gamma   90.00
#
_symmetry.space_group_name_H-M   'P 1'
#
loop_
_entity.id
_entity.type
_entity.pdbx_description
1 polymer ?
#
loop_
_entity_poly.entity_id
_entity_poly.type
_entity_poly.pdbx_seq_one_letter_code
_entity_poly.pdbx_strand_id
1 'polypeptide(L)'
;ANVREAYTYYQAANQVGGGQPLRDDLRRSFAHQGVIFEEYRGSITKLDGNVEAMIATDEGHAFPTGVDGMFETWYSPAHHMEFVNTVGEEVYAWSVPAADGSGIEIYSQSAPLPLCKRPQALVKVLTSN
;
A
#
# COMPACT_ATOMS: atom_id res chain seq x y z
N ALA A 1 -9.67 -22.59 30.59
CA ALA A 1 -10.18 -21.60 29.62
C ALA A 1 -9.38 -21.77 28.35
N ASN A 2 -10.02 -22.21 27.27
CA ASN A 2 -9.33 -22.38 26.00
C ASN A 2 -9.02 -20.99 25.42
N VAL A 3 -7.85 -20.79 24.79
CA VAL A 3 -7.47 -19.51 24.14
C VAL A 3 -8.59 -19.06 23.20
N ARG A 4 -9.22 -20.01 22.52
CA ARG A 4 -10.39 -19.78 21.66
C ARG A 4 -11.57 -19.12 22.37
N GLU A 5 -11.88 -19.52 23.61
CA GLU A 5 -13.01 -18.98 24.38
C GLU A 5 -12.75 -17.55 24.85
N ALA A 6 -11.49 -17.22 25.16
CA ALA A 6 -11.10 -15.88 25.58
C ALA A 6 -11.22 -14.84 24.44
N TYR A 7 -10.97 -15.25 23.19
CA TYR A 7 -11.03 -14.35 22.04
C TYR A 7 -12.42 -14.19 21.41
N THR A 8 -13.40 -15.04 21.77
CA THR A 8 -14.77 -14.98 21.23
C THR A 8 -15.43 -13.60 21.38
N TYR A 9 -15.17 -12.90 22.48
CA TYR A 9 -15.73 -11.55 22.75
C TYR A 9 -14.68 -10.44 22.70
N TYR A 10 -13.40 -10.77 22.47
CA TYR A 10 -12.30 -9.82 22.57
C TYR A 10 -12.41 -8.68 21.57
N GLN A 11 -12.86 -8.95 20.34
CA GLN A 11 -13.03 -7.90 19.31
C GLN A 11 -14.13 -6.89 19.66
N ALA A 12 -15.21 -7.33 20.32
CA ALA A 12 -16.29 -6.45 20.76
C ALA A 12 -15.95 -5.68 22.05
N ALA A 13 -15.02 -6.20 22.87
CA ALA A 13 -14.75 -5.67 24.21
C ALA A 13 -13.48 -4.81 24.32
N ASN A 14 -12.42 -5.09 23.53
CA ASN A 14 -11.06 -4.59 23.81
C ASN A 14 -10.32 -3.99 22.60
N GLN A 15 -10.99 -3.64 21.49
CA GLN A 15 -10.32 -2.90 20.41
C GLN A 15 -9.98 -1.46 20.86
N VAL A 16 -8.77 -1.00 20.52
CA VAL A 16 -8.34 0.41 20.65
C VAL A 16 -9.28 1.26 19.80
N GLY A 17 -10.25 1.92 20.44
CA GLY A 17 -11.31 2.68 19.76
C GLY A 17 -12.74 2.17 19.95
N GLY A 18 -12.96 1.04 20.64
CA GLY A 18 -14.30 0.54 20.96
C GLY A 18 -15.12 0.20 19.73
N GLY A 19 -14.58 -0.68 18.87
CA GLY A 19 -15.19 -1.07 17.59
C GLY A 19 -16.67 -1.42 17.75
N GLN A 20 -17.54 -0.59 17.17
CA GLN A 20 -18.98 -0.78 17.24
C GLN A 20 -19.36 -1.73 16.10
N PRO A 21 -19.92 -2.93 16.36
CA PRO A 21 -20.25 -3.89 15.30
C PRO A 21 -21.26 -3.39 14.27
N LEU A 22 -21.97 -2.31 14.59
CA LEU A 22 -22.89 -1.64 13.68
C LEU A 22 -22.20 -0.59 12.78
N ARG A 23 -20.96 -0.18 13.09
CA ARG A 23 -20.21 0.85 12.35
C ARG A 23 -18.95 0.31 11.67
N ASP A 24 -18.25 -0.64 12.29
CA ASP A 24 -16.91 -1.05 11.85
C ASP A 24 -16.91 -2.44 11.20
N ASP A 25 -16.10 -2.63 10.15
CA ASP A 25 -15.95 -3.94 9.50
C ASP A 25 -14.97 -4.83 10.28
N LEU A 26 -15.51 -5.62 11.20
CA LEU A 26 -14.76 -6.55 12.04
C LEU A 26 -14.17 -7.77 11.30
N ARG A 27 -14.39 -7.90 9.98
CA ARG A 27 -13.95 -9.09 9.24
C ARG A 27 -12.49 -9.06 8.81
N ARG A 28 -11.89 -7.87 8.66
CA ARG A 28 -10.61 -7.71 7.94
C ARG A 28 -9.39 -7.53 8.84
N SER A 29 -9.60 -7.03 10.06
CA SER A 29 -8.52 -6.67 10.97
C SER A 29 -8.71 -7.29 12.34
N PHE A 30 -7.66 -7.91 12.87
CA PHE A 30 -7.61 -8.43 14.23
C PHE A 30 -6.57 -7.64 15.03
N ALA A 31 -7.01 -6.82 15.98
CA ALA A 31 -6.11 -6.11 16.88
C ALA A 31 -5.78 -6.97 18.10
N HIS A 32 -4.52 -7.08 18.49
CA HIS A 32 -4.08 -7.76 19.71
C HIS A 32 -2.79 -7.14 20.25
N GLN A 33 -2.77 -6.81 21.55
CA GLN A 33 -1.59 -6.24 22.23
C GLN A 33 -0.93 -5.06 21.50
N GLY A 34 -1.73 -4.16 20.91
CA GLY A 34 -1.23 -2.98 20.18
C GLY A 34 -0.73 -3.27 18.76
N VAL A 35 -0.83 -4.52 18.29
CA VAL A 35 -0.57 -4.91 16.90
C VAL A 35 -1.90 -5.12 16.19
N ILE A 36 -2.03 -4.62 14.96
CA ILE A 36 -3.17 -4.88 14.09
C ILE A 36 -2.72 -5.86 13.02
N PHE A 37 -3.34 -7.04 13.00
CA PHE A 37 -3.17 -8.03 11.95
C PHE A 37 -4.24 -7.79 10.89
N GLU A 38 -3.83 -7.56 9.65
CA GLU A 38 -4.73 -7.33 8.52
C GLU A 38 -4.42 -8.33 7.41
N GLU A 39 -5.48 -8.91 6.83
CA GLU A 39 -5.33 -9.83 5.71
C GLU A 39 -5.25 -9.06 4.38
N TYR A 40 -4.11 -9.14 3.70
CA TYR A 40 -3.91 -8.53 2.40
C TYR A 40 -4.18 -9.54 1.27
N ARG A 41 -5.31 -9.38 0.56
CA ARG A 41 -5.71 -10.24 -0.57
C ARG A 41 -5.45 -9.63 -1.94
N GLY A 42 -4.63 -8.59 -2.01
CA GLY A 42 -4.30 -7.93 -3.28
C GLY A 42 -3.50 -8.86 -4.19
N SER A 43 -3.91 -8.94 -5.45
CA SER A 43 -3.17 -9.62 -6.51
C SER A 43 -2.89 -8.67 -7.66
N ILE A 44 -1.79 -8.92 -8.36
CA ILE A 44 -1.35 -8.14 -9.51
C ILE A 44 -1.18 -9.05 -10.71
N THR A 45 -1.63 -8.58 -11.88
CA THR A 45 -1.35 -9.23 -13.16
C THR A 45 -0.04 -8.70 -13.70
N LYS A 46 0.95 -9.59 -13.87
CA LYS A 46 2.23 -9.27 -14.49
C LYS A 46 2.06 -9.06 -16.00
N LEU A 47 3.08 -8.46 -16.62
CA LEU A 47 3.15 -8.27 -18.07
C LEU A 47 2.97 -9.59 -18.85
N ASP A 48 3.45 -10.70 -18.29
CA ASP A 48 3.35 -12.04 -18.87
C ASP A 48 1.95 -12.67 -18.74
N GLY A 49 0.97 -11.95 -18.19
CA GLY A 49 -0.41 -12.41 -18.00
C GLY A 49 -0.65 -13.25 -16.74
N ASN A 50 0.40 -13.64 -16.02
CA ASN A 50 0.29 -14.38 -14.76
C ASN A 50 -0.22 -13.47 -13.62
N VAL A 51 -1.13 -14.00 -12.81
CA VAL A 51 -1.65 -13.34 -11.61
C VAL A 51 -0.85 -13.82 -10.40
N GLU A 52 -0.25 -12.89 -9.67
CA GLU A 52 0.48 -13.19 -8.44
C GLU A 52 -0.08 -12.39 -7.26
N ALA A 53 -0.05 -12.99 -6.06
CA ALA A 53 -0.40 -12.29 -4.84
C ALA A 53 0.71 -11.28 -4.48
N MET A 54 0.34 -10.09 -4.00
CA MET A 54 1.31 -9.05 -3.66
C MET A 54 2.12 -9.40 -2.39
N ILE A 55 1.53 -10.23 -1.53
CA ILE A 55 2.21 -10.91 -0.43
C ILE A 55 2.21 -12.40 -0.75
N ALA A 56 3.38 -13.04 -0.71
CA ALA A 56 3.49 -14.46 -1.00
C ALA A 56 2.77 -15.30 0.06
N THR A 57 2.36 -16.51 -0.34
CA THR A 57 1.82 -17.50 0.59
C THR A 57 2.81 -17.75 1.73
N ASP A 58 2.30 -17.92 2.95
CA ASP A 58 3.11 -18.21 4.14
C ASP A 58 4.05 -17.09 4.60
N GLU A 59 3.92 -15.91 4.01
CA GLU A 59 4.70 -14.71 4.36
C GLU A 59 3.79 -13.57 4.83
N GLY A 60 4.36 -12.69 5.66
CA GLY A 60 3.72 -11.46 6.10
C GLY A 60 4.75 -10.35 6.31
N HIS A 61 4.26 -9.11 6.40
CA HIS A 61 5.08 -7.94 6.67
C HIS A 61 4.57 -7.21 7.91
N ALA A 62 5.44 -7.01 8.89
CA ALA A 62 5.18 -6.20 10.06
C ALA A 62 5.94 -4.88 9.93
N PHE A 63 5.22 -3.78 10.12
CA PHE A 63 5.77 -2.44 10.15
C PHE A 63 5.00 -1.58 11.16
N PRO A 64 5.66 -0.66 11.88
CA PRO A 64 4.98 0.28 12.74
C PRO A 64 4.20 1.32 11.91
N THR A 65 3.02 1.68 12.41
CA THR A 65 2.18 2.75 11.86
C THR A 65 2.21 3.97 12.79
N GLY A 66 1.96 5.16 12.25
CA GLY A 66 1.95 6.41 13.03
C GLY A 66 3.34 7.03 13.30
N VAL A 67 4.40 6.50 12.68
CA VAL A 67 5.74 7.11 12.72
C VAL A 67 5.86 8.13 11.59
N ASP A 68 6.03 9.39 11.95
CA ASP A 68 6.15 10.47 10.98
C ASP A 68 7.39 10.33 10.08
N GLY A 69 7.18 10.56 8.79
CA GLY A 69 8.19 10.42 7.74
C GLY A 69 8.81 9.02 7.61
N MET A 70 8.13 7.94 8.03
CA MET A 70 8.68 6.58 7.82
C MET A 70 8.65 6.17 6.36
N PHE A 71 7.51 6.36 5.69
CA PHE A 71 7.33 6.13 4.26
C PHE A 71 7.07 7.47 3.58
N GLU A 72 7.85 7.77 2.56
CA GLU A 72 7.70 8.99 1.78
C GLU A 72 7.94 8.67 0.31
N THR A 73 7.13 9.25 -0.57
CA THR A 73 7.31 9.12 -2.01
C THR A 73 7.88 10.43 -2.53
N TRP A 74 9.04 10.37 -3.16
CA TRP A 74 9.60 11.51 -3.87
C TRP A 74 9.34 11.40 -5.36
N TYR A 75 9.23 12.54 -6.00
CA TYR A 75 8.94 12.64 -7.42
C TYR A 75 10.06 13.40 -8.12
N SER A 76 10.50 12.87 -9.25
CA SER A 76 11.41 13.56 -10.16
C SER A 76 10.61 14.32 -11.21
N PRO A 77 11.15 15.42 -11.77
CA PRO A 77 10.58 16.06 -12.95
C PRO A 77 10.44 15.09 -14.12
N ALA A 78 9.45 15.34 -14.98
CA ALA A 78 9.25 14.56 -16.20
C ALA A 78 10.43 14.67 -17.17
N HIS A 79 10.64 13.60 -17.94
CA HIS A 79 11.65 13.53 -18.98
C HIS A 79 11.14 14.19 -20.28
N HIS A 80 10.74 15.45 -20.17
CA HIS A 80 10.32 16.28 -21.29
C HIS A 80 10.96 17.65 -21.16
N MET A 81 11.42 18.21 -22.29
CA MET A 81 12.05 19.54 -22.37
C MET A 81 11.31 20.66 -21.63
N GLU A 82 9.99 20.63 -21.57
CA GLU A 82 9.18 21.65 -20.87
C GLU A 82 9.32 21.59 -19.34
N PHE A 83 9.65 20.42 -18.79
CA PHE A 83 9.78 20.16 -17.35
C PHE A 83 11.24 20.02 -16.90
N VAL A 84 12.19 20.48 -17.72
CA VAL A 84 13.59 20.49 -17.34
C VAL A 84 13.79 21.53 -16.22
N ASN A 85 14.45 21.11 -15.13
CA ASN A 85 14.75 21.96 -13.97
C ASN A 85 13.50 22.52 -13.26
N THR A 86 12.34 21.86 -13.39
CA THR A 86 11.16 22.15 -12.58
C THR A 86 11.15 21.32 -11.30
N VAL A 87 10.23 21.61 -10.36
CA VAL A 87 9.97 20.71 -9.24
C VAL A 87 9.24 19.46 -9.75
N GLY A 88 9.51 18.31 -9.15
CA GLY A 88 8.86 17.04 -9.47
C GLY A 88 7.40 17.02 -9.01
N GLU A 89 6.51 16.59 -9.89
CA GLU A 89 5.08 16.39 -9.63
C GLU A 89 4.72 14.91 -9.71
N GLU A 90 3.56 14.56 -9.13
CA GLU A 90 3.13 13.17 -9.06
C GLU A 90 2.86 12.56 -10.43
N VAL A 91 2.19 13.31 -11.31
CA VAL A 91 1.84 12.90 -12.66
C VAL A 91 1.91 14.10 -13.58
N TYR A 92 2.64 13.95 -14.68
CA TYR A 92 2.68 14.90 -15.77
C TYR A 92 1.83 14.36 -16.92
N ALA A 93 1.05 15.23 -17.55
CA ALA A 93 0.31 14.90 -18.75
C ALA A 93 0.39 16.05 -19.75
N TRP A 94 0.59 15.72 -21.02
CA TRP A 94 0.59 16.71 -22.10
C TRP A 94 -0.03 16.11 -23.36
N SER A 95 -0.59 16.99 -24.20
CA SER A 95 -1.20 16.62 -25.45
C SER A 95 -0.37 17.11 -26.63
N VAL A 96 -0.18 16.24 -27.62
CA VAL A 96 0.53 16.56 -28.87
C VAL A 96 -0.42 16.28 -30.03
N PRO A 97 -0.61 17.21 -30.98
CA PRO A 97 -1.37 16.91 -32.19
C PRO A 97 -0.68 15.78 -32.97
N ALA A 98 -1.44 14.77 -33.39
CA ALA A 98 -0.92 13.64 -34.14
C ALA A 98 -0.26 14.14 -35.45
N ALA A 99 0.86 13.54 -35.83
CA ALA A 99 1.65 13.98 -36.98
C ALA A 99 0.90 13.89 -38.32
N ASP A 100 -0.13 13.04 -38.40
CA ASP A 100 -1.01 12.85 -39.55
C ASP A 100 -2.23 13.80 -39.55
N GLY A 101 -2.37 14.64 -38.51
CA GLY A 101 -3.51 15.54 -38.33
C GLY A 101 -4.83 14.84 -37.98
N SER A 102 -4.80 13.54 -37.67
CA SER A 102 -6.01 12.75 -37.42
C SER A 102 -6.57 12.88 -36.00
N GLY A 103 -5.78 13.42 -35.05
CA GLY A 103 -6.20 13.53 -33.66
C GLY A 103 -5.19 14.19 -32.72
N ILE A 104 -5.39 13.95 -31.42
CA ILE A 104 -4.54 14.42 -30.32
C ILE A 104 -4.04 13.19 -29.57
N GLU A 105 -2.73 13.07 -29.46
CA GLU A 105 -2.06 12.09 -28.62
C GLU A 105 -1.88 12.65 -27.22
N ILE A 106 -2.16 11.85 -26.20
CA ILE A 106 -1.96 12.25 -24.80
C ILE A 106 -0.84 11.38 -24.23
N TYR A 107 0.19 12.04 -23.75
CA TYR A 107 1.30 11.42 -23.06
C TYR A 107 1.14 11.64 -21.57
N SER A 108 1.43 10.61 -20.78
CA SER A 108 1.46 10.67 -19.32
C SER A 108 2.76 10.08 -18.82
N GLN A 109 3.37 10.75 -17.86
CA GLN A 109 4.60 10.31 -17.23
C GLN A 109 4.54 10.54 -15.73
N SER A 110 5.06 9.57 -14.98
CA SER A 110 5.31 9.70 -13.55
C SER A 110 6.66 9.06 -13.24
N ALA A 111 7.42 9.69 -12.35
CA ALA A 111 8.71 9.19 -11.86
C ALA A 111 8.73 9.13 -10.32
N PRO A 112 7.92 8.24 -9.70
CA PRO A 112 7.84 8.10 -8.25
C PRO A 112 8.97 7.22 -7.71
N LEU A 113 9.53 7.62 -6.57
CA LEU A 113 10.45 6.82 -5.76
C LEU A 113 9.88 6.70 -4.34
N PRO A 114 9.10 5.63 -4.05
CA PRO A 114 8.69 5.33 -2.69
C PRO A 114 9.90 4.86 -1.87
N LEU A 115 10.24 5.58 -0.80
CA LEU A 115 11.32 5.24 0.11
C LEU A 115 10.81 4.99 1.53
N CYS A 116 11.27 3.89 2.14
CA CYS A 116 11.26 3.72 3.59
C CYS A 116 12.52 4.35 4.19
N LYS A 117 12.38 5.47 4.90
CA LYS A 117 13.50 6.16 5.59
C LYS A 117 14.06 5.35 6.77
N ARG A 118 13.32 4.35 7.26
CA ARG A 118 13.71 3.49 8.39
C ARG A 118 13.57 2.00 8.04
N PRO A 119 14.42 1.48 7.15
CA PRO A 119 14.28 0.11 6.62
C PRO A 119 14.40 -0.97 7.71
N GLN A 120 15.12 -0.70 8.80
CA GLN A 120 15.27 -1.64 9.92
C GLN A 120 13.96 -1.91 10.67
N ALA A 121 12.95 -1.04 10.53
CA ALA A 121 11.64 -1.23 11.14
C ALA A 121 10.73 -2.18 10.34
N LEU A 122 11.14 -2.58 9.14
CA LEU A 122 10.40 -3.54 8.31
C LEU A 122 10.83 -4.96 8.67
N VAL A 123 9.90 -5.76 9.17
CA VAL A 123 10.15 -7.14 9.55
C VAL A 123 9.33 -8.07 8.66
N LYS A 124 10.01 -9.01 8.02
CA LYS A 124 9.35 -10.12 7.32
C LYS A 124 8.98 -11.20 8.33
N VAL A 125 7.70 -11.55 8.36
CA VAL A 125 7.16 -12.62 9.20
C VAL A 125 6.97 -13.85 8.31
N LEU A 126 7.40 -15.01 8.80
CA LEU A 126 7.23 -16.28 8.12
C LEU A 126 6.31 -17.16 8.96
N THR A 127 5.48 -17.97 8.30
CA THR A 127 4.77 -19.05 8.98
C THR A 127 5.77 -20.08 9.48
N SER A 128 5.45 -20.73 10.60
CA SER A 128 6.28 -21.81 11.19
C SER A 128 5.63 -23.19 11.03
N ASN A 129 4.69 -23.32 10.09
CA ASN A 129 3.87 -24.53 9.91
C ASN A 129 4.47 -25.47 8.86
#